data_AF-D5QDQ7-F1
#
_entry.id   AF-D5QDQ7-F1
#
_cell.length_a   1.000
_cell.length_b   1.000
_cell.length_c   1.000
_cell.angle_alpha   90.00
_cell.angle_beta   90.00
_cell.angle_gamma   90.00
#
_symmetry.space_group_name_H-M   'P 1'
#
loop_
_entity.id
_entity.type
_entity.pdbx_description
1 polymer ?
#
loop_
_entity_poly.entity_id
_entity_poly.type
_entity_poly.pdbx_seq_one_letter_code
_entity_poly.pdbx_strand_id
1 'polypeptide(L)'
;MHESSHGPSLARSVRERLARADRLATALTLDLVEAGWQPTVENYLGRVTKARILEAVREARGSEAAERIAHLKKNDMAQAAERLLEGAGWLPEALRTANVPERTEREEGAARMTDSHDAVAAE
;
A
#
# COMPACT_ATOMS: atom_id res chain seq x y z
N MET A 1 17.35 43.81 2.89
CA MET A 1 18.17 42.59 2.90
C MET A 1 17.20 41.42 3.06
N HIS A 2 17.15 40.49 2.11
CA HIS A 2 16.15 39.41 2.07
C HIS A 2 16.64 38.18 2.81
N GLU A 3 16.09 37.90 3.99
CA GLU A 3 16.16 36.57 4.60
C GLU A 3 14.95 35.76 4.15
N SER A 4 15.13 35.01 3.06
CA SER A 4 14.15 34.00 2.64
C SER A 4 14.23 32.80 3.59
N SER A 5 13.54 32.87 4.71
CA SER A 5 13.40 31.76 5.68
C SER A 5 12.42 30.70 5.15
N HIS A 6 12.93 29.69 4.46
CA HIS A 6 12.15 28.57 3.89
C HIS A 6 12.44 27.22 4.57
N GLY A 7 12.65 27.19 5.89
CA GLY A 7 12.88 25.94 6.64
C GLY A 7 11.60 25.24 7.13
N PRO A 8 10.78 25.89 8.00
CA PRO A 8 9.57 25.27 8.57
C PRO A 8 8.29 25.42 7.74
N SER A 9 8.29 26.41 6.83
CA SER A 9 7.09 26.81 6.06
C SER A 9 6.66 25.74 5.05
N LEU A 10 7.62 25.08 4.38
CA LEU A 10 7.32 24.08 3.37
C LEU A 10 6.64 22.84 3.96
N ALA A 11 7.15 22.31 5.06
CA ALA A 11 6.57 21.14 5.72
C ALA A 11 5.14 21.42 6.21
N ARG A 12 4.88 22.61 6.77
CA ARG A 12 3.51 23.03 7.14
C ARG A 12 2.61 23.14 5.91
N SER A 13 3.09 23.79 4.84
CA SER A 13 2.32 23.94 3.61
C SER A 13 1.97 22.59 2.96
N VAL A 14 2.87 21.60 3.01
CA VAL A 14 2.62 20.24 2.52
C VAL A 14 1.53 19.56 3.34
N ARG A 15 1.65 19.60 4.68
CA ARG A 15 0.62 19.03 5.57
C ARG A 15 -0.76 19.67 5.34
N GLU A 16 -0.82 20.98 5.16
CA GLU A 16 -2.08 21.67 4.86
C GLU A 16 -2.66 21.27 3.49
N ARG A 17 -1.84 21.06 2.47
CA ARG A 17 -2.31 20.58 1.16
C ARG A 17 -2.82 19.14 1.25
N LEU A 18 -2.13 18.26 1.97
CA LEU A 18 -2.59 16.89 2.22
C LEU A 18 -3.91 16.89 2.98
N ALA A 19 -4.06 17.71 4.02
CA ALA A 19 -5.32 17.84 4.76
C ALA A 19 -6.47 18.37 3.89
N ARG A 20 -6.20 19.28 2.94
CA ARG A 20 -7.21 19.71 1.96
C ARG A 20 -7.60 18.58 0.99
N ALA A 21 -6.61 17.83 0.50
CA ALA A 21 -6.85 16.70 -0.39
C ALA A 21 -7.64 15.58 0.30
N ASP A 22 -7.31 15.25 1.55
CA ASP A 22 -8.01 14.23 2.34
C ASP A 22 -9.49 14.58 2.57
N ARG A 23 -9.81 15.86 2.83
CA ARG A 23 -11.21 16.32 2.90
C ARG A 23 -11.97 16.11 1.59
N LEU A 24 -11.33 16.36 0.44
CA LEU A 24 -11.94 16.13 -0.86
C LEU A 24 -12.12 14.63 -1.13
N ALA A 25 -11.10 13.82 -0.86
CA ALA A 25 -11.16 12.37 -1.02
C ALA A 25 -12.29 11.77 -0.17
N THR A 26 -12.42 12.22 1.08
CA THR A 26 -13.50 11.78 1.99
C THR A 26 -14.88 12.22 1.49
N ALA A 27 -15.04 13.48 1.10
CA ALA A 27 -16.33 13.99 0.59
C ALA A 27 -16.79 13.27 -0.69
N LEU A 28 -15.84 12.83 -1.52
CA LEU A 28 -16.10 12.11 -2.75
C LEU A 28 -16.13 10.59 -2.58
N THR A 29 -15.91 10.07 -1.35
CA THR A 29 -15.76 8.63 -1.08
C THR A 29 -14.76 7.97 -2.06
N LEU A 30 -13.64 8.67 -2.30
CA LEU A 30 -12.66 8.26 -3.30
C LEU A 30 -11.81 7.10 -2.77
N ASP A 31 -12.07 5.91 -3.29
CA ASP A 31 -11.17 4.77 -3.13
C ASP A 31 -10.13 4.80 -4.26
N LEU A 32 -8.89 5.12 -3.91
CA LEU A 32 -7.80 5.20 -4.88
C LEU A 32 -7.35 3.82 -5.38
N VAL A 33 -7.55 2.75 -4.60
CA VAL A 33 -7.25 1.39 -5.07
C VAL A 33 -8.24 1.01 -6.16
N GLU A 34 -9.54 1.21 -5.92
CA GLU A 34 -10.61 0.95 -6.90
C GLU A 34 -10.50 1.89 -8.12
N ALA A 35 -10.03 3.13 -7.92
CA ALA A 35 -9.72 4.04 -9.02
C ALA A 35 -8.50 3.60 -9.86
N GLY A 36 -7.87 2.46 -9.53
CA GLY A 36 -6.78 1.86 -10.28
C GLY A 36 -5.41 2.44 -9.96
N TRP A 37 -5.25 3.14 -8.83
CA TRP A 37 -3.93 3.62 -8.42
C TRP A 37 -3.03 2.43 -8.06
N GLN A 38 -1.84 2.40 -8.63
CA GLN A 38 -0.83 1.38 -8.35
C GLN A 38 0.55 2.02 -8.21
N PRO A 39 1.42 1.53 -7.31
CA PRO A 39 2.76 2.06 -7.14
C PRO A 39 3.68 1.58 -8.26
N THR A 40 3.92 2.42 -9.28
CA THR A 40 4.79 2.10 -10.41
C THR A 40 6.15 2.78 -10.29
N VAL A 41 7.13 2.32 -11.07
CA VAL A 41 8.42 2.98 -11.26
C VAL A 41 8.23 4.41 -11.76
N GLU A 42 7.32 4.60 -12.72
CA GLU A 42 7.08 5.91 -13.34
C GLU A 42 6.33 6.89 -12.43
N ASN A 43 5.55 6.44 -11.44
CA ASN A 43 4.74 7.34 -10.58
C ASN A 43 5.28 7.54 -9.14
N TYR A 44 5.80 6.50 -8.49
CA TYR A 44 6.12 6.55 -7.06
C TYR A 44 7.47 5.91 -6.76
N LEU A 45 7.68 4.65 -7.18
CA LEU A 45 8.84 3.86 -6.81
C LEU A 45 10.15 4.47 -7.35
N GLY A 46 10.11 5.11 -8.53
CA GLY A 46 11.24 5.86 -9.08
C GLY A 46 11.57 7.16 -8.35
N ARG A 47 10.64 7.73 -7.57
CA ARG A 47 10.80 9.02 -6.88
C ARG A 47 11.18 8.91 -5.40
N VAL A 48 10.93 7.77 -4.77
CA VAL A 48 11.22 7.57 -3.34
C VAL A 48 12.62 7.00 -3.10
N THR A 49 13.08 6.94 -1.84
CA THR A 49 14.37 6.34 -1.50
C THR A 49 14.33 4.80 -1.60
N LYS A 50 15.50 4.13 -1.59
CA LYS A 50 15.54 2.65 -1.49
C LYS A 50 14.85 2.15 -0.22
N ALA A 51 15.13 2.78 0.91
CA ALA A 51 14.52 2.45 2.20
C ALA A 51 12.98 2.50 2.11
N ARG A 52 12.43 3.54 1.48
CA ARG A 52 10.98 3.66 1.34
C ARG A 52 10.36 2.60 0.42
N ILE A 53 11.08 2.15 -0.62
CA ILE A 53 10.63 0.98 -1.41
C ILE A 53 10.54 -0.25 -0.51
N LEU A 54 11.58 -0.53 0.28
CA LEU A 54 11.62 -1.71 1.13
C LEU A 54 10.52 -1.69 2.20
N GLU A 55 10.24 -0.53 2.78
CA GLU A 55 9.08 -0.34 3.67
C GLU A 55 7.77 -0.63 2.95
N ALA A 56 7.55 -0.07 1.75
CA ALA A 56 6.33 -0.31 0.98
C ALA A 56 6.11 -1.80 0.68
N VAL A 57 7.16 -2.50 0.24
CA VAL A 57 7.10 -3.95 -0.02
C VAL A 57 6.87 -4.72 1.29
N ARG A 58 7.50 -4.31 2.39
CA ARG A 58 7.31 -4.94 3.70
C ARG A 58 5.88 -4.80 4.21
N GLU A 59 5.29 -3.62 4.05
CA GLU A 59 3.90 -3.33 4.43
C GLU A 59 2.91 -4.15 3.58
N ALA A 60 3.17 -4.33 2.28
CA ALA A 60 2.23 -4.97 1.36
C ALA A 60 2.38 -6.49 1.19
N ARG A 61 3.60 -7.01 1.37
CA ARG A 61 3.98 -8.40 1.04
C ARG A 61 4.82 -9.08 2.13
N GLY A 62 5.12 -8.38 3.22
CA GLY A 62 5.90 -8.90 4.33
C GLY A 62 7.41 -8.73 4.19
N SER A 63 8.11 -8.94 5.30
CA SER A 63 9.56 -8.69 5.42
C SER A 63 10.40 -9.55 4.48
N GLU A 64 10.03 -10.81 4.27
CA GLU A 64 10.79 -11.73 3.41
C GLU A 64 10.86 -11.23 1.96
N ALA A 65 9.76 -10.69 1.43
CA ALA A 65 9.73 -10.11 0.09
C ALA A 65 10.64 -8.89 -0.04
N ALA A 66 10.72 -8.07 1.01
CA ALA A 66 11.61 -6.91 1.05
C ALA A 66 13.09 -7.33 1.08
N GLU A 67 13.46 -8.34 1.88
CA GLU A 67 14.84 -8.83 1.94
C GLU A 67 15.32 -9.37 0.58
N ARG A 68 14.45 -10.06 -0.17
CA ARG A 68 14.77 -10.57 -1.51
C ARG A 68 15.18 -9.47 -2.50
N ILE A 69 14.73 -8.22 -2.32
CA ILE A 69 15.05 -7.11 -3.22
C ILE A 69 16.05 -6.10 -2.64
N ALA A 70 16.44 -6.25 -1.37
CA ALA A 70 17.25 -5.26 -0.64
C ALA A 70 18.65 -5.02 -1.25
N HIS A 71 19.24 -6.06 -1.82
CA HIS A 71 20.58 -6.02 -2.42
C HIS A 71 20.60 -5.39 -3.83
N LEU A 72 19.44 -5.13 -4.43
CA LEU A 72 19.35 -4.62 -5.79
C LEU A 72 19.76 -3.14 -5.91
N LYS A 73 20.16 -2.76 -7.13
CA LYS A 73 20.34 -1.34 -7.50
C LYS A 73 18.98 -0.65 -7.54
N LYS A 74 18.95 0.68 -7.42
CA LYS A 74 17.71 1.44 -7.22
C LYS A 74 16.67 1.22 -8.32
N ASN A 75 17.09 1.23 -9.59
CA ASN A 75 16.19 1.02 -10.73
C ASN A 75 15.64 -0.41 -10.74
N ASP A 76 16.50 -1.41 -10.58
CA ASP A 76 16.12 -2.82 -10.54
C ASP A 76 15.21 -3.13 -9.33
N MET A 77 15.50 -2.51 -8.18
CA MET A 77 14.69 -2.58 -6.96
C MET A 77 13.29 -1.99 -7.19
N ALA A 78 13.19 -0.86 -7.90
CA ALA A 78 11.90 -0.24 -8.21
C ALA A 78 11.07 -1.13 -9.14
N GLN A 79 11.68 -1.70 -10.18
CA GLN A 79 10.99 -2.64 -11.08
C GLN A 79 10.57 -3.92 -10.37
N ALA A 80 11.41 -4.47 -9.48
CA ALA A 80 11.06 -5.64 -8.69
C ALA A 80 9.93 -5.34 -7.69
N ALA A 81 9.97 -4.17 -7.06
CA ALA A 81 8.91 -3.73 -6.15
C ALA A 81 7.58 -3.50 -6.88
N GLU A 82 7.58 -2.94 -8.09
CA GLU A 82 6.37 -2.80 -8.91
C GLU A 82 5.68 -4.15 -9.12
N ARG A 83 6.42 -5.17 -9.54
CA ARG A 83 5.89 -6.54 -9.71
C ARG A 83 5.40 -7.15 -8.40
N LEU A 84 6.07 -6.87 -7.29
CA LEU A 84 5.65 -7.38 -5.97
C LEU A 84 4.38 -6.68 -5.49
N LEU A 85 4.21 -5.39 -5.77
CA LEU A 85 3.10 -4.57 -5.32
C LEU A 85 1.89 -4.61 -6.27
N GLU A 86 2.03 -5.19 -7.45
CA GLU A 86 0.94 -5.44 -8.37
C GLU A 86 -0.17 -6.25 -7.69
N GLY A 87 -1.41 -5.79 -7.83
CA GLY A 87 -2.59 -6.39 -7.18
C GLY A 87 -2.59 -6.32 -5.64
N ALA A 88 -1.70 -5.55 -5.01
CA ALA A 88 -1.63 -5.47 -3.54
C ALA A 88 -2.75 -4.67 -2.89
N GLY A 89 -3.38 -3.77 -3.64
CA GLY A 89 -4.17 -2.69 -3.05
C GLY A 89 -3.37 -1.78 -2.11
N TRP A 90 -2.02 -1.82 -2.18
CA TRP A 90 -1.20 -1.03 -1.30
C TRP A 90 -1.15 0.43 -1.76
N LEU A 91 -1.39 1.34 -0.83
CA LEU A 91 -1.27 2.78 -1.01
C LEU A 91 -0.20 3.37 -0.07
N PRO A 92 0.59 4.36 -0.49
CA PRO A 92 1.41 5.19 0.39
C PRO A 92 0.55 5.87 1.45
N GLU A 93 1.12 6.10 2.64
CA GLU A 93 0.44 6.79 3.75
C GLU A 93 -0.22 8.11 3.33
N ALA A 94 0.44 8.90 2.47
CA ALA A 94 -0.10 10.17 1.98
C ALA A 94 -1.36 10.05 1.11
N LEU A 95 -1.65 8.85 0.59
CA LEU A 95 -2.81 8.54 -0.25
C LEU A 95 -3.87 7.69 0.49
N ARG A 96 -3.60 7.24 1.72
CA ARG A 96 -4.59 6.52 2.52
C ARG A 96 -5.61 7.53 3.03
N THR A 97 -6.84 7.41 2.54
CA THR A 97 -7.94 8.26 3.00
C THR A 97 -8.48 7.69 4.31
N ALA A 98 -8.66 8.53 5.32
CA ALA A 98 -8.99 8.10 6.69
C ALA A 98 -10.35 7.37 6.85
N ASN A 99 -11.18 7.33 5.81
CA ASN A 99 -12.55 6.81 5.88
C ASN A 99 -12.91 5.79 4.78
N VAL A 100 -11.94 5.09 4.19
CA VAL A 100 -12.26 3.89 3.40
C VAL A 100 -12.34 2.72 4.37
N PRO A 101 -13.49 2.04 4.53
CA PRO A 101 -13.57 0.85 5.37
C PRO A 101 -12.55 -0.17 4.85
N GLU A 102 -11.68 -0.62 5.74
CA GLU A 102 -10.63 -1.60 5.45
C GLU A 102 -11.30 -2.90 4.96
N ARG A 103 -11.41 -3.08 3.65
CA ARG A 103 -11.99 -4.28 3.05
C ARG A 103 -10.95 -5.41 3.14
N THR A 104 -10.81 -5.98 4.33
CA THR A 104 -10.25 -7.33 4.50
C THR A 104 -11.24 -8.31 3.88
N GLU A 105 -11.09 -8.57 2.59
CA GLU A 105 -11.55 -9.81 1.99
C GLU A 105 -10.32 -10.70 1.84
N ARG A 106 -9.86 -11.26 2.97
CA ARG A 106 -9.12 -12.51 2.90
C ARG A 106 -10.14 -13.55 2.45
N GLU A 107 -9.85 -14.18 1.33
CA GLU A 107 -10.54 -15.38 0.87
C GLU A 107 -10.56 -16.43 1.99
N GLU A 108 -11.67 -16.51 2.73
CA GLU A 108 -11.99 -17.63 3.58
C GLU A 108 -12.79 -18.66 2.76
N GLY A 109 -12.20 -19.84 2.54
CA GLY A 109 -13.01 -21.06 2.45
C GLY A 109 -13.00 -21.85 1.15
N ALA A 110 -11.93 -21.82 0.34
CA ALA A 110 -11.67 -22.93 -0.59
C ALA A 110 -10.90 -24.05 0.12
N ALA A 111 -11.59 -24.87 0.93
CA ALA A 111 -11.12 -26.20 1.30
C ALA A 111 -12.31 -27.17 1.34
N ARG A 112 -12.38 -28.01 0.31
CA ARG A 112 -13.31 -29.14 0.20
C ARG A 112 -12.88 -30.22 1.20
N MET A 113 -13.89 -30.80 1.86
CA MET A 113 -14.07 -32.24 2.14
C MET A 113 -12.93 -33.01 2.84
N THR A 114 -13.11 -33.30 4.13
CA THR A 114 -13.04 -34.63 4.80
C THR A 114 -13.75 -34.43 6.16
N ASP A 115 -14.70 -35.21 6.63
CA ASP A 115 -14.64 -36.65 6.84
C ASP A 115 -16.07 -37.17 7.03
N SER A 116 -16.36 -38.32 6.42
CA SER A 116 -17.59 -39.06 6.62
C SER A 116 -17.33 -40.11 7.71
N HIS A 117 -17.84 -39.85 8.91
CA HIS A 117 -18.07 -40.78 10.02
C HIS A 117 -19.14 -40.09 10.91
N ASP A 118 -20.22 -40.70 11.37
CA ASP A 118 -20.34 -42.02 11.98
C ASP A 118 -21.80 -42.53 11.93
N ALA A 119 -21.99 -43.73 12.46
CA ALA A 119 -23.10 -44.65 12.36
C ALA A 119 -24.46 -44.18 12.91
N VAL A 120 -25.53 -44.74 12.34
CA VAL A 120 -26.69 -45.16 13.14
C VAL A 120 -26.94 -46.64 12.90
N ALA A 121 -26.56 -47.44 13.90
CA ALA A 121 -26.88 -48.85 14.04
C ALA A 121 -28.23 -49.01 14.75
N ALA A 122 -28.94 -50.09 14.41
CA ALA A 122 -30.02 -50.77 15.17
C ALA A 122 -31.29 -49.92 15.43
N GLU A 123 -32.51 -50.44 15.37
CA GLU A 123 -33.05 -51.80 15.44
C GLU A 123 -34.43 -51.81 14.75
#